data_AF-A0A067E992-F1
#
_entry.id   AF-A0A067E992-F1
#
_cell.length_a   1.000
_cell.length_b   1.000
_cell.length_c   1.000
_cell.angle_alpha   90.00
_cell.angle_beta   90.00
_cell.angle_gamma   90.00
#
_symmetry.space_group_name_H-M   'P 1'
#
loop_
_entity.id
_entity.type
_entity.pdbx_description
1 polymer ?
#
loop_
_entity_poly.entity_id
_entity_poly.type
_entity_poly.pdbx_seq_one_letter_code
_entity_poly.pdbx_strand_id
1 'polypeptide(L)'
;MDDELNVLPISSHIRSITAVPVKEDSEGLSEAERDLKDLKEQLCDDFPVGPLIKKCSTLDQGKAVITFLDAILDKTLRSTVALLAARGRGKSAALGLAIAGAIAAGYSNIFVTAPSPENLKTLFEFVCKGFNAIEYK
;
A
#
# COMPACT_ATOMS: atom_id res chain seq x y z
N MET A 1 -0.55 -7.00 35.41
CA MET A 1 -1.27 -5.80 35.86
C MET A 1 -2.49 -6.28 36.63
N ASP A 2 -2.97 -5.50 37.59
CA ASP A 2 -4.22 -5.78 38.29
C ASP A 2 -5.41 -5.08 37.63
N ASP A 3 -6.59 -5.21 38.25
CA ASP A 3 -7.84 -4.62 37.76
C ASP A 3 -7.87 -3.08 37.87
N GLU A 4 -6.97 -2.50 38.66
CA GLU A 4 -6.78 -1.05 38.81
C GLU A 4 -5.71 -0.48 37.87
N LEU A 5 -5.21 -1.29 36.92
CA LEU A 5 -4.15 -0.95 35.97
C LEU A 5 -2.78 -0.69 36.61
N ASN A 6 -2.53 -1.19 37.84
CA ASN A 6 -1.20 -1.11 38.44
C ASN A 6 -0.24 -2.12 37.80
N VAL A 7 1.01 -1.69 37.58
CA VAL A 7 2.07 -2.57 37.08
C VAL A 7 2.63 -3.41 38.22
N LEU A 8 2.28 -4.69 38.25
CA LEU A 8 2.78 -5.63 39.25
C LEU A 8 4.24 -6.05 38.95
N PRO A 9 5.12 -6.12 39.96
CA PRO A 9 6.55 -6.46 39.78
C PRO A 9 6.80 -7.97 39.63
N ILE A 10 5.93 -8.67 38.90
CA ILE A 10 5.99 -10.13 38.70
C ILE A 10 6.96 -10.49 37.56
N SER A 11 7.12 -9.60 36.58
CA SER A 11 8.02 -9.77 35.44
C SER A 11 9.04 -8.63 35.38
N SER A 12 10.30 -8.96 35.10
CA SER A 12 11.40 -8.01 35.01
C SER A 12 11.40 -7.20 33.71
N HIS A 13 10.78 -7.71 32.64
CA HIS A 13 10.80 -7.09 31.31
C HIS A 13 10.13 -5.71 31.25
N ILE A 14 9.18 -5.43 32.13
CA ILE A 14 8.41 -4.17 32.14
C ILE A 14 9.00 -3.11 33.08
N ARG A 15 9.96 -3.48 33.93
CA ARG A 15 10.44 -2.65 35.04
C ARG A 15 11.38 -1.52 34.60
N SER A 16 11.94 -1.62 33.40
CA SER A 16 12.93 -0.68 32.85
C SER A 16 12.52 -0.09 31.50
N ILE A 17 11.22 -0.07 31.18
CA ILE A 17 10.75 0.59 29.96
C ILE A 17 10.87 2.10 30.17
N THR A 18 11.77 2.73 29.44
CA THR A 18 11.86 4.18 29.33
C THR A 18 11.09 4.64 28.10
N ALA A 19 10.44 5.80 28.20
CA ALA A 19 9.83 6.40 27.03
C ALA A 19 10.92 6.68 25.98
N VAL A 20 10.70 6.17 24.76
CA VAL A 20 11.59 6.47 23.64
C VAL A 20 11.40 7.95 23.31
N PRO A 21 12.48 8.74 23.20
CA PRO A 21 12.36 10.11 22.74
C PRO A 21 11.78 10.09 21.34
N VAL A 22 10.74 10.90 21.13
CA VAL A 22 10.06 11.01 19.84
C VAL A 22 11.09 11.47 18.80
N LYS A 23 11.52 10.56 17.92
CA LYS A 23 12.41 10.84 16.78
C LYS A 23 11.57 11.39 15.62
N GLU A 24 10.79 12.42 15.90
CA GLU A 24 10.07 13.14 14.87
C GLU A 24 10.87 14.40 14.54
N ASP A 25 11.01 14.70 13.25
CA ASP A 25 11.54 15.98 12.82
C ASP A 25 10.51 17.09 13.10
N SER A 26 10.83 18.34 12.75
CA SER A 26 9.94 19.50 12.92
C SER A 26 8.52 19.35 12.36
N GLU A 27 8.28 18.36 11.49
CA GLU A 27 6.97 18.02 10.91
C GLU A 27 6.26 16.80 11.54
N GLY A 28 6.82 16.09 12.52
CA GLY A 28 6.14 14.93 13.13
C GLY A 28 6.27 13.60 12.36
N LEU A 29 7.05 13.57 11.26
CA LEU A 29 7.07 12.42 10.33
C LEU A 29 8.25 11.48 10.58
N SER A 30 7.98 10.18 10.54
CA SER A 30 9.00 9.14 10.47
C SER A 30 9.76 9.17 9.13
N GLU A 31 10.96 8.60 9.10
CA GLU A 31 11.79 8.51 7.88
C GLU A 31 11.01 7.87 6.70
N ALA A 32 10.30 6.77 6.96
CA ALA A 32 9.51 6.07 5.94
C ALA A 32 8.32 6.89 5.41
N GLU A 33 7.77 7.80 6.20
CA GLU A 33 6.68 8.68 5.76
C GLU A 33 7.18 9.82 4.89
N ARG A 34 8.41 10.32 5.13
CA ARG A 34 9.05 11.30 4.26
C ARG A 34 9.38 10.71 2.92
N ASP A 35 9.99 9.52 2.90
CA ASP A 35 10.28 8.85 1.64
C ASP A 35 9.00 8.59 0.82
N LEU A 36 7.88 8.29 1.48
CA LEU A 36 6.58 8.15 0.81
C LEU A 36 6.05 9.49 0.27
N LYS A 37 6.23 10.59 1.02
CA LYS A 37 5.85 11.94 0.60
C LYS A 37 6.66 12.35 -0.64
N ASP A 38 7.97 12.16 -0.59
CA ASP A 38 8.87 12.44 -1.70
C ASP A 38 8.49 11.62 -2.95
N LEU A 39 8.22 10.33 -2.79
CA LEU A 39 7.76 9.48 -3.89
C LEU A 39 6.43 9.96 -4.49
N LYS A 40 5.50 10.44 -3.65
CA LYS A 40 4.21 10.99 -4.10
C LYS A 40 4.37 12.30 -4.85
N GLU A 41 5.28 13.16 -4.40
CA GLU A 41 5.58 14.44 -5.05
C GLU A 41 6.27 14.22 -6.40
N GLN A 42 7.23 13.30 -6.47
CA GLN A 42 7.96 12.97 -7.70
C GLN A 42 7.06 12.45 -8.82
N LEU A 43 6.03 11.67 -8.49
CA LEU A 43 5.18 10.98 -9.46
C LEU A 43 3.80 11.65 -9.61
N CYS A 44 3.59 12.84 -9.03
CA CYS A 44 2.29 13.51 -9.01
C CYS A 44 1.74 13.80 -10.42
N ASP A 45 2.62 14.17 -11.35
CA ASP A 45 2.26 14.62 -12.69
C ASP A 45 2.14 13.46 -13.71
N ASP A 46 2.58 12.25 -13.35
CA ASP A 46 2.59 11.10 -14.24
C ASP A 46 1.23 10.39 -14.23
N PHE A 47 0.40 10.60 -15.25
CA PHE A 47 -0.83 9.83 -15.43
C PHE A 47 -0.55 8.46 -16.07
N PRO A 48 -1.10 7.33 -15.57
CA PRO A 48 -2.08 7.17 -14.47
C PRO A 48 -1.45 6.89 -13.08
N VAL A 49 -0.13 6.91 -12.98
CA VAL A 49 0.64 6.46 -11.80
C VAL A 49 0.42 7.37 -10.58
N GLY A 50 0.49 8.68 -10.76
CA GLY A 50 0.41 9.69 -9.70
C GLY A 50 -0.85 9.61 -8.85
N PRO A 51 -2.06 9.66 -9.44
CA PRO A 51 -3.30 9.57 -8.67
C PRO A 51 -3.43 8.25 -7.90
N LEU A 52 -2.91 7.15 -8.43
CA LEU A 52 -2.93 5.83 -7.78
C LEU A 52 -1.94 5.76 -6.61
N ILE A 53 -0.70 6.26 -6.76
CA ILE A 53 0.30 6.27 -5.68
C ILE A 53 -0.13 7.16 -4.53
N LYS A 54 -0.86 8.24 -4.80
CA LYS A 54 -1.42 9.11 -3.75
C LYS A 54 -2.32 8.32 -2.77
N LYS A 55 -2.94 7.22 -3.21
CA LYS A 55 -3.76 6.33 -2.37
C LYS A 55 -2.96 5.29 -1.58
N CYS A 56 -1.66 5.13 -1.84
CA CYS A 56 -0.81 4.22 -1.10
C CYS A 56 -0.50 4.75 0.30
N SER A 57 -0.52 3.84 1.28
CA SER A 57 -0.26 4.15 2.69
C SER A 57 1.20 3.92 3.09
N THR A 58 1.94 3.10 2.34
CA THR A 58 3.34 2.80 2.60
C THR A 58 4.18 2.91 1.34
N LEU A 59 5.47 3.15 1.52
CA LEU A 59 6.45 3.21 0.44
C LEU A 59 6.54 1.89 -0.33
N ASP A 60 6.55 0.75 0.35
CA ASP A 60 6.58 -0.57 -0.29
C ASP A 60 5.36 -0.80 -1.18
N GLN A 61 4.18 -0.34 -0.75
CA GLN A 61 2.97 -0.42 -1.55
C GLN A 61 3.09 0.44 -2.81
N GLY A 62 3.60 1.68 -2.66
CA GLY A 62 3.87 2.57 -3.79
C GLY A 62 4.82 1.96 -4.81
N LYS A 63 5.96 1.45 -4.36
CA LYS A 63 6.94 0.75 -5.21
C LYS A 63 6.33 -0.45 -5.92
N ALA A 64 5.54 -1.27 -5.22
CA ALA A 64 4.86 -2.41 -5.83
C ALA A 64 3.89 -1.99 -6.94
N VAL A 65 3.11 -0.92 -6.72
CA VAL A 65 2.19 -0.39 -7.73
C VAL A 65 2.95 0.12 -8.96
N ILE A 66 4.06 0.85 -8.77
CA ILE A 66 4.92 1.31 -9.87
C ILE A 66 5.40 0.11 -10.69
N THR A 67 5.99 -0.90 -10.04
CA THR A 67 6.49 -2.10 -10.74
C THR A 67 5.40 -2.83 -11.52
N PHE A 68 4.16 -2.88 -11.00
CA PHE A 68 3.06 -3.44 -11.75
C PHE A 68 2.68 -2.60 -12.96
N LEU A 69 2.57 -1.28 -12.81
CA LEU A 69 2.21 -0.38 -13.90
C LEU A 69 3.27 -0.37 -15.00
N ASP A 70 4.55 -0.36 -14.63
CA ASP A 70 5.65 -0.49 -15.60
C ASP A 70 5.54 -1.79 -16.40
N ALA A 71 5.30 -2.92 -15.72
CA ALA A 71 5.11 -4.20 -16.39
C ALA A 71 3.87 -4.26 -17.30
N ILE A 72 2.81 -3.52 -16.95
CA ILE A 72 1.59 -3.38 -17.76
C ILE A 72 1.86 -2.52 -19.00
N LEU A 73 2.68 -1.47 -18.86
CA LEU A 73 3.00 -0.49 -19.90
C LEU A 73 4.10 -0.96 -20.87
N ASP A 74 4.96 -1.88 -20.45
CA ASP A 74 6.07 -2.44 -21.25
C ASP A 74 5.59 -3.24 -22.49
N LYS A 75 4.28 -3.50 -22.62
CA LYS A 75 3.62 -4.17 -23.78
C LYS A 75 4.26 -5.51 -24.20
N THR A 76 5.03 -6.15 -23.32
CA THR A 76 5.58 -7.48 -23.58
C THR A 76 4.45 -8.52 -23.58
N LEU A 77 4.41 -9.39 -24.59
CA LEU A 77 3.31 -10.38 -24.75
C LEU A 77 3.20 -11.36 -23.58
N ARG A 78 4.28 -11.53 -22.81
CA ARG A 78 4.33 -12.46 -21.69
C ARG A 78 5.26 -11.93 -20.59
N SER A 79 4.68 -11.25 -19.62
CA SER A 79 5.33 -10.88 -18.37
C SER A 79 4.65 -11.57 -17.20
N THR A 80 5.41 -11.94 -16.17
CA THR A 80 4.87 -12.51 -14.92
C THR A 80 5.52 -11.80 -13.76
N VAL A 81 4.71 -11.09 -12.98
CA VAL A 81 5.15 -10.37 -11.78
C VAL A 81 4.58 -11.07 -10.55
N ALA A 82 5.45 -11.41 -9.60
CA ALA A 82 5.07 -12.06 -8.35
C ALA A 82 5.26 -11.09 -7.17
N LEU A 83 4.17 -10.75 -6.48
CA LEU A 83 4.22 -9.98 -5.23
C LEU A 83 4.10 -10.91 -4.02
N LEU A 84 5.20 -10.99 -3.27
CA LEU A 84 5.33 -11.73 -2.02
C LEU A 84 5.24 -10.76 -0.85
N ALA A 85 4.33 -11.04 0.08
CA ALA A 85 4.13 -10.22 1.27
C ALA A 85 3.58 -11.07 2.43
N ALA A 86 3.92 -10.67 3.66
CA ALA A 86 3.34 -11.26 4.86
C ALA A 86 1.86 -10.88 5.01
N ARG A 87 1.14 -11.62 5.86
CA ARG A 87 -0.28 -11.37 6.15
C ARG A 87 -0.48 -9.93 6.66
N GLY A 88 -1.49 -9.24 6.13
CA GLY A 88 -1.86 -7.88 6.56
C GLY A 88 -1.03 -6.74 5.97
N ARG A 89 -0.10 -7.00 5.05
CA ARG A 89 0.79 -5.97 4.45
C ARG A 89 0.21 -5.24 3.23
N GLY A 90 -1.08 -5.37 2.94
CA GLY A 90 -1.74 -4.60 1.87
C GLY A 90 -1.57 -5.15 0.43
N LYS A 91 -1.24 -6.43 0.25
CA LYS A 91 -1.11 -7.07 -1.08
C LYS A 91 -2.34 -6.85 -1.98
N SER A 92 -3.54 -7.11 -1.46
CA SER A 92 -4.78 -6.93 -2.23
C SER A 92 -5.04 -5.46 -2.58
N ALA A 93 -4.64 -4.53 -1.73
CA ALA A 93 -4.78 -3.10 -2.00
C ALA A 93 -3.86 -2.64 -3.14
N ALA A 94 -2.59 -3.07 -3.14
CA ALA A 94 -1.64 -2.79 -4.23
C ALA A 94 -2.13 -3.36 -5.57
N LEU A 95 -2.57 -4.62 -5.58
CA LEU A 95 -3.12 -5.27 -6.78
C LEU A 95 -4.39 -4.58 -7.28
N GLY A 96 -5.28 -4.13 -6.39
CA GLY A 96 -6.50 -3.42 -6.78
C GLY A 96 -6.21 -2.09 -7.49
N LEU A 97 -5.26 -1.31 -6.97
CA LEU A 97 -4.81 -0.08 -7.61
C LEU A 97 -4.14 -0.35 -8.97
N ALA A 98 -3.32 -1.40 -9.06
CA ALA A 98 -2.69 -1.80 -10.32
C ALA A 98 -3.72 -2.21 -11.39
N ILE A 99 -4.79 -2.92 -11.01
CA ILE A 99 -5.90 -3.28 -11.92
C ILE A 99 -6.61 -2.02 -12.45
N ALA A 100 -6.85 -1.03 -11.59
CA ALA A 100 -7.45 0.24 -12.04
C ALA A 100 -6.55 0.94 -13.08
N GLY A 101 -5.24 0.95 -12.86
CA GLY A 101 -4.28 1.47 -13.84
C GLY A 101 -4.19 0.64 -15.13
N ALA A 102 -4.33 -0.69 -15.06
CA ALA A 102 -4.39 -1.54 -16.25
C ALA A 102 -5.61 -1.20 -17.14
N ILE A 103 -6.76 -0.94 -16.52
CA ILE A 103 -7.98 -0.54 -17.22
C ILE A 103 -7.81 0.85 -17.84
N ALA A 104 -7.18 1.78 -17.11
CA ALA A 104 -6.81 3.09 -17.65
C ALA A 104 -5.83 2.99 -18.85
N ALA A 105 -4.93 2.00 -18.83
CA ALA A 105 -4.01 1.70 -19.93
C ALA A 105 -4.68 1.00 -21.14
N GLY A 106 -5.98 0.68 -21.07
CA GLY A 106 -6.76 0.15 -22.18
C GLY A 106 -6.90 -1.37 -22.23
N TYR A 107 -6.53 -2.10 -21.17
CA TYR A 107 -6.78 -3.54 -21.10
C TYR A 107 -8.27 -3.83 -20.92
N SER A 108 -8.87 -4.58 -21.85
CA SER A 108 -10.33 -4.81 -21.87
C SER A 108 -10.79 -5.95 -20.97
N ASN A 109 -10.01 -7.03 -20.88
CA ASN A 109 -10.40 -8.24 -20.16
C ASN A 109 -9.37 -8.57 -19.08
N ILE A 110 -9.73 -8.35 -17.81
CA ILE A 110 -8.91 -8.68 -16.65
C ILE A 110 -9.62 -9.76 -15.84
N PHE A 111 -8.96 -10.90 -15.65
CA PHE A 111 -9.50 -12.02 -14.89
C PHE A 111 -8.83 -12.08 -13.53
N VAL A 112 -9.64 -12.17 -12.47
CA VAL A 112 -9.18 -12.31 -11.09
C VAL A 112 -9.56 -13.70 -10.58
N THR A 113 -8.61 -14.41 -10.00
CA THR A 113 -8.83 -15.69 -9.34
C THR A 113 -8.46 -15.61 -7.87
N ALA A 114 -9.26 -16.23 -7.02
CA ALA A 114 -9.02 -16.32 -5.59
C ALA A 114 -9.51 -17.67 -5.05
N PRO A 115 -8.86 -18.22 -4.00
CA PRO A 115 -9.26 -19.49 -3.40
C PRO A 115 -10.57 -19.38 -2.59
N SER A 116 -10.98 -18.16 -2.21
CA SER A 116 -12.21 -17.90 -1.47
C SER A 116 -12.77 -16.53 -1.82
N PRO A 117 -14.11 -16.36 -1.88
CA PRO A 117 -14.75 -15.12 -2.30
C PRO A 117 -14.45 -13.94 -1.37
N GLU A 118 -14.23 -14.19 -0.08
CA GLU A 118 -13.92 -13.15 0.91
C GLU A 118 -12.61 -12.39 0.58
N ASN A 119 -11.64 -13.05 -0.05
CA ASN A 119 -10.36 -12.42 -0.42
C ASN A 119 -10.51 -11.34 -1.51
N LEU A 120 -11.63 -11.32 -2.23
CA LEU A 120 -11.89 -10.39 -3.32
C LEU A 120 -12.44 -9.05 -2.83
N LYS A 121 -13.03 -8.99 -1.63
CA LYS A 121 -13.71 -7.79 -1.13
C LYS A 121 -12.77 -6.58 -1.09
N THR A 122 -11.62 -6.74 -0.45
CA THR A 122 -10.62 -5.66 -0.36
C THR A 122 -9.99 -5.35 -1.71
N LEU A 123 -9.77 -6.36 -2.57
CA LEU A 123 -9.22 -6.13 -3.90
C LEU A 123 -10.13 -5.18 -4.69
N PHE A 124 -11.42 -5.52 -4.83
CA PHE A 124 -12.37 -4.72 -5.60
C PHE A 124 -12.68 -3.37 -4.95
N GLU A 125 -12.67 -3.28 -3.62
CA GLU A 125 -12.75 -1.98 -2.94
C GLU A 125 -11.63 -1.03 -3.39
N PHE A 126 -10.40 -1.55 -3.51
CA PHE A 126 -9.27 -0.76 -3.98
C PHE A 126 -9.27 -0.52 -5.50
N VAL A 127 -9.90 -1.40 -6.30
CA VAL A 127 -10.18 -1.11 -7.72
C VAL A 127 -11.09 0.13 -7.82
N CYS A 128 -12.21 0.15 -7.08
CA CYS A 128 -13.13 1.30 -7.07
C CYS A 128 -12.45 2.58 -6.56
N LYS A 129 -11.64 2.48 -5.49
CA LYS A 129 -10.84 3.61 -5.00
C LYS A 129 -9.83 4.10 -6.03
N GLY A 130 -9.25 3.18 -6.81
CA GLY A 130 -8.36 3.48 -7.93
C GLY A 130 -9.08 4.27 -9.00
N PHE A 131 -10.22 3.78 -9.50
CA PHE A 131 -11.04 4.49 -10.49
C PHE A 131 -11.44 5.90 -10.05
N ASN A 132 -11.88 6.05 -8.80
CA ASN A 132 -12.21 7.36 -8.24
C ASN A 132 -10.98 8.29 -8.19
N ALA A 133 -9.77 7.74 -8.02
CA ALA A 133 -8.54 8.53 -7.98
C ALA A 133 -8.12 9.01 -9.38
N ILE A 134 -8.31 8.20 -10.41
CA ILE A 134 -7.98 8.55 -11.80
C ILE A 134 -9.16 9.18 -12.56
N GLU A 135 -10.24 9.53 -11.85
CA GLU A 135 -11.47 10.11 -12.41
C GLU A 135 -12.05 9.31 -13.60
N TYR A 136 -11.89 7.99 -13.55
CA TYR A 136 -12.36 7.09 -14.60
C TYR A 136 -13.88 7.00 -14.53
N LYS A 137 -14.54 7.35 -15.63
CA LYS A 137 -16.01 7.34 -15.77
C LYS A 137 -16.54 6.00 -16.26
#